data_AF-A0A7K8K4D2-F1
#
_entry.id   AF-A0A7K8K4D2-F1
#
_cell.length_a   1.000
_cell.length_b   1.000
_cell.length_c   1.000
_cell.angle_alpha   90.00
_cell.angle_beta   90.00
_cell.angle_gamma   90.00
#
_symmetry.space_group_name_H-M   'P 1'
#
loop_
_entity.id
_entity.type
_entity.pdbx_description
1 polymer ?
#
loop_
_entity_poly.entity_id
_entity_poly.type
_entity_poly.pdbx_seq_one_letter_code
_entity_poly.pdbx_strand_id
1 'polypeptide(L)'
;TPSYLAPEVLDRKGHGVPSDIWALGCAVYAVLTGSPPFEGASRQELYRRIRAARYPLPPHLSPRAQALIAGLLTPEPAARPSLQDVLDHSFFTQVWGWRG
;
A
#
# COMPACT_ATOMS: atom_id res chain seq x y z
N THR A 1 -2.63 14.72 -1.17
CA THR A 1 -2.03 14.88 0.19
C THR A 1 -0.73 14.08 0.25
N PRO A 2 0.34 14.53 0.96
CA PRO A 2 1.66 13.91 0.90
C PRO A 2 1.74 12.43 1.35
N SER A 3 0.76 11.96 2.13
CA SER A 3 0.69 10.58 2.64
C SER A 3 0.52 9.50 1.57
N TYR A 4 0.25 9.88 0.32
CA TYR A 4 0.10 8.98 -0.83
C TYR A 4 1.31 9.00 -1.77
N LEU A 5 2.33 9.83 -1.48
CA LEU A 5 3.52 9.90 -2.31
C LEU A 5 4.40 8.67 -2.09
N ALA A 6 4.80 8.04 -3.19
CA ALA A 6 5.74 6.93 -3.17
C ALA A 6 7.18 7.42 -2.85
N PRO A 7 8.04 6.56 -2.27
CA PRO A 7 9.42 6.92 -1.92
C PRO A 7 10.22 7.53 -3.07
N GLU A 8 10.10 6.95 -4.27
CA GLU A 8 10.80 7.41 -5.47
C GLU A 8 10.33 8.79 -5.96
N VAL A 9 9.06 9.13 -5.72
CA VAL A 9 8.49 10.44 -6.05
C VAL A 9 9.02 11.49 -5.07
N LEU A 10 9.12 11.16 -3.79
CA LEU A 10 9.75 12.03 -2.78
C LEU A 10 11.23 12.30 -3.10
N ASP A 11 11.93 11.29 -3.62
CA ASP A 11 13.33 11.37 -3.98
C ASP A 11 13.56 11.94 -5.39
N ARG A 12 12.50 12.37 -6.09
CA ARG A 12 12.54 12.94 -7.45
C ARG A 12 13.21 12.02 -8.47
N LYS A 13 13.10 10.71 -8.27
CA LYS A 13 13.63 9.67 -9.19
C LYS A 13 12.70 9.36 -10.36
N GLY A 14 11.52 9.97 -10.38
CA GLY A 14 10.49 9.78 -11.39
C GLY A 14 9.17 9.33 -10.77
N HIS A 15 8.16 9.20 -11.63
CA HIS A 15 6.85 8.65 -11.30
C HIS A 15 6.39 7.78 -12.47
N GLY A 16 5.52 6.82 -12.21
CA GLY A 16 4.94 5.93 -13.21
C GLY A 16 4.05 4.89 -12.56
N VAL A 17 3.74 3.82 -13.30
CA VAL A 17 2.86 2.74 -12.84
C VAL A 17 3.22 2.23 -11.43
N PRO A 18 4.49 1.99 -11.06
CA PRO A 18 4.81 1.55 -9.70
C PRO A 18 4.39 2.56 -8.61
N SER A 19 4.47 3.86 -8.89
CA SER A 19 4.06 4.90 -7.95
C SER A 19 2.54 4.94 -7.76
N ASP A 20 1.77 4.62 -8.82
CA ASP A 20 0.31 4.46 -8.73
C ASP A 20 -0.06 3.22 -7.91
N ILE A 21 0.68 2.11 -8.05
CA ILE A 21 0.51 0.90 -7.23
C ILE A 21 0.75 1.20 -5.75
N TRP A 22 1.74 2.03 -5.42
CA TRP A 22 1.94 2.50 -4.04
C TRP A 22 0.77 3.34 -3.54
N ALA A 23 0.30 4.30 -4.35
CA ALA A 23 -0.84 5.14 -4.00
C ALA A 23 -2.12 4.31 -3.80
N LEU A 24 -2.30 3.25 -4.59
CA LEU A 24 -3.35 2.26 -4.40
C LEU A 24 -3.21 1.53 -3.06
N GLY A 25 -1.99 1.13 -2.67
CA GLY A 25 -1.72 0.57 -1.35
C GLY A 25 -2.14 1.49 -0.21
N CYS A 26 -1.82 2.79 -0.32
CA CYS A 26 -2.26 3.79 0.65
C CYS A 26 -3.79 3.92 0.70
N ALA A 27 -4.46 3.89 -0.46
CA ALA A 27 -5.91 3.97 -0.55
C ALA A 27 -6.60 2.73 0.05
N VAL A 28 -6.15 1.52 -0.29
CA VAL A 28 -6.67 0.27 0.26
C VAL A 28 -6.52 0.25 1.78
N TYR A 29 -5.35 0.63 2.29
CA TYR A 29 -5.13 0.75 3.73
C TYR A 29 -6.12 1.75 4.36
N ALA A 30 -6.29 2.93 3.77
CA ALA A 30 -7.18 3.96 4.31
C ALA A 30 -8.66 3.53 4.31
N VAL A 31 -9.11 2.84 3.27
CA VAL A 31 -10.47 2.29 3.20
C VAL A 31 -10.70 1.24 4.29
N LEU A 32 -9.72 0.38 4.55
CA LEU A 32 -9.86 -0.72 5.51
C LEU A 32 -9.67 -0.31 6.97
N THR A 33 -8.97 0.80 7.23
CA THR A 33 -8.58 1.20 8.59
C THR A 33 -9.14 2.55 9.02
N GLY A 34 -9.63 3.35 8.08
CA GLY A 34 -10.15 4.70 8.31
C GLY A 34 -9.10 5.82 8.32
N SER A 35 -7.80 5.50 8.24
CA SER A 35 -6.71 6.49 8.22
C SER A 35 -5.58 6.09 7.26
N PRO A 36 -4.77 7.03 6.73
CA PRO A 36 -3.67 6.67 5.83
C PRO A 36 -2.57 5.87 6.57
N PRO A 37 -1.77 5.05 5.87
CA PRO A 37 -0.72 4.25 6.51
C PRO A 37 0.42 5.11 7.07
N PHE A 38 0.70 6.25 6.42
CA PHE A 38 1.80 7.13 6.79
C PHE A 38 1.30 8.46 7.34
N GLU A 39 1.63 8.69 8.60
CA GLU A 39 1.42 9.94 9.32
C GLU A 39 2.66 10.28 10.13
N GLY A 40 2.88 11.56 10.40
CA GLY A 40 4.00 12.03 11.21
C GLY A 40 3.73 13.42 11.77
N ALA A 41 4.31 13.71 12.94
CA ALA A 41 4.20 15.02 13.59
C ALA A 41 4.86 16.16 12.78
N SER A 42 5.71 15.81 11.82
CA SER A 42 6.33 16.74 10.88
C SER A 42 6.42 16.12 9.49
N ARG A 43 6.61 16.94 8.45
CA ARG A 43 6.85 16.45 7.08
C ARG A 43 8.08 15.55 7.00
N GLN A 44 9.12 15.89 7.76
CA GLN A 44 10.37 15.12 7.79
C GLN A 44 10.15 13.72 8.38
N GLU A 45 9.33 13.62 9.44
CA GLU A 45 8.94 12.33 10.02
C GLU A 45 8.06 11.52 9.07
N LEU A 46 7.09 12.16 8.43
CA LEU A 46 6.25 11.53 7.41
C LEU A 46 7.11 10.93 6.28
N TYR A 47 8.04 11.70 5.73
CA TYR A 47 8.91 11.26 4.65
C TYR A 47 9.86 10.14 5.09
N ARG A 48 10.35 10.18 6.33
CA ARG A 48 11.15 9.10 6.90
C ARG A 48 10.36 7.79 6.95
N ARG A 49 9.09 7.85 7.39
CA ARG A 49 8.21 6.68 7.44
C ARG A 49 7.86 6.13 6.06
N ILE A 50 7.56 7.01 5.10
CA ILE A 50 7.30 6.62 3.70
C ILE A 50 8.51 5.87 3.13
N ARG A 51 9.72 6.44 3.22
CA ARG A 51 10.95 5.81 2.70
C ARG A 51 11.24 4.45 3.34
N ALA A 52 10.95 4.30 4.63
CA ALA A 52 11.14 3.05 5.35
C ALA A 52 9.97 2.06 5.20
N ALA A 53 8.91 2.42 4.46
CA ALA A 53 7.61 1.73 4.48
C ALA A 53 7.17 1.34 5.90
N ARG A 54 7.35 2.24 6.86
CA ARG A 54 7.01 2.00 8.26
C ARG A 54 5.62 2.53 8.58
N TYR A 55 4.67 1.62 8.69
CA TYR A 55 3.28 1.86 9.06
C TYR A 55 2.78 0.70 9.95
N PRO A 56 1.79 0.93 10.83
CA PRO A 56 1.19 -0.17 11.59
C PRO A 56 0.35 -1.03 10.64
N LEU A 57 0.45 -2.36 10.75
CA LEU A 57 -0.43 -3.28 10.04
C LEU A 57 -1.44 -3.84 11.04
N PRO A 58 -2.72 -3.39 11.02
CA PRO A 58 -3.65 -3.74 12.08
C PRO A 58 -4.00 -5.24 12.11
N PRO A 59 -3.96 -5.89 13.29
CA PRO A 59 -4.16 -7.33 13.40
C PRO A 59 -5.59 -7.80 13.12
N HIS A 60 -6.56 -6.88 13.13
CA HIS A 60 -7.96 -7.17 12.81
C HIS A 60 -8.22 -7.31 11.30
N LEU A 61 -7.27 -6.90 10.45
CA LEU A 61 -7.37 -7.12 9.01
C LEU A 61 -7.19 -8.60 8.69
N SER A 62 -7.89 -9.10 7.67
CA SER A 62 -7.68 -10.48 7.22
C SER A 62 -6.23 -10.69 6.75
N PRO A 63 -5.66 -11.90 6.89
CA PRO A 63 -4.30 -12.19 6.41
C PRO A 63 -4.09 -11.82 4.93
N ARG A 64 -5.14 -11.95 4.11
CA ARG A 64 -5.12 -11.58 2.69
C ARG A 64 -5.03 -10.07 2.48
N ALA A 65 -5.78 -9.28 3.25
CA ALA A 65 -5.69 -7.83 3.21
C ALA A 65 -4.29 -7.35 3.65
N GLN A 66 -3.77 -7.96 4.72
CA GLN A 66 -2.42 -7.68 5.22
C GLN A 66 -1.35 -7.97 4.16
N ALA A 67 -1.42 -9.13 3.50
CA ALA A 67 -0.51 -9.51 2.42
C ALA A 67 -0.59 -8.57 1.21
N LEU A 68 -1.81 -8.19 0.80
CA LEU A 68 -2.01 -7.24 -0.31
C LEU A 68 -1.37 -5.88 0.01
N ILE A 69 -1.67 -5.31 1.17
CA ILE A 69 -1.11 -4.02 1.60
C ILE A 69 0.41 -4.07 1.67
N ALA A 70 0.98 -5.14 2.24
CA ALA A 70 2.43 -5.32 2.34
C ALA A 70 3.10 -5.35 0.96
N GLY A 71 2.50 -6.05 -0.01
CA GLY A 71 2.99 -6.08 -1.39
C GLY A 71 2.92 -4.71 -2.08
N LEU A 72 1.77 -4.02 -2.01
CA LEU A 72 1.57 -2.70 -2.62
C LEU A 72 2.50 -1.62 -2.05
N LEU A 73 2.77 -1.68 -0.74
CA LEU A 73 3.61 -0.72 -0.01
C LEU A 73 5.07 -1.18 0.12
N THR A 74 5.56 -1.94 -0.85
CA THR A 74 6.98 -2.31 -0.95
C THR A 74 7.82 -1.08 -1.35
N PRO A 75 8.89 -0.71 -0.61
CA PRO A 75 9.69 0.47 -0.93
C PRO A 75 10.28 0.45 -2.34
N GLU A 76 10.86 -0.69 -2.74
CA GLU A 76 11.50 -0.89 -4.04
C GLU A 76 10.43 -0.96 -5.15
N PRO A 77 10.36 0.02 -6.07
CA PRO A 77 9.33 0.06 -7.11
C PRO A 77 9.28 -1.19 -7.99
N ALA A 78 10.44 -1.77 -8.30
CA ALA A 78 10.53 -2.97 -9.14
C ALA A 78 10.05 -4.25 -8.45
N ALA A 79 9.94 -4.25 -7.12
CA ALA A 79 9.44 -5.38 -6.34
C ALA A 79 7.93 -5.29 -6.05
N ARG A 80 7.27 -4.21 -6.47
CA ARG A 80 5.81 -4.07 -6.35
C ARG A 80 5.11 -4.95 -7.38
N PRO A 81 3.91 -5.49 -7.06
CA PRO A 81 3.14 -6.29 -7.99
C PRO A 81 2.70 -5.46 -9.21
N SER A 82 2.51 -6.11 -10.35
CA SER A 82 1.81 -5.50 -11.48
C SER A 82 0.32 -5.31 -11.15
N LEU A 83 -0.37 -4.46 -11.90
CA LEU A 83 -1.82 -4.31 -11.72
C LEU A 83 -2.58 -5.63 -11.92
N GLN A 84 -2.11 -6.48 -12.85
CA GLN A 84 -2.69 -7.80 -13.07
C GLN A 84 -2.51 -8.70 -11.83
N ASP A 85 -1.30 -8.74 -11.26
CA ASP A 85 -1.04 -9.51 -10.02
C ASP A 85 -1.91 -9.01 -8.85
N VAL A 86 -2.17 -7.70 -8.79
CA VAL A 86 -3.06 -7.11 -7.79
C VAL A 86 -4.50 -7.60 -7.97
N LEU A 87 -5.03 -7.60 -9.20
CA LEU A 87 -6.39 -8.08 -9.48
C LEU A 87 -6.54 -9.58 -9.24
N ASP A 88 -5.49 -10.36 -9.51
CA ASP A 88 -5.47 -11.81 -9.29
C ASP A 88 -5.24 -12.19 -7.82
N HIS A 89 -4.86 -11.22 -6.98
CA HIS A 89 -4.57 -11.46 -5.57
C HIS A 89 -5.78 -12.04 -4.84
N SER A 90 -5.52 -13.00 -3.92
CA SER A 90 -6.55 -13.71 -3.15
C SER A 90 -7.51 -12.81 -2.34
N PHE A 91 -7.14 -11.55 -2.13
CA PHE A 91 -8.02 -10.54 -1.55
C PHE A 91 -9.25 -10.25 -2.43
N PHE A 92 -9.09 -10.22 -3.76
CA PHE A 92 -10.15 -9.91 -4.71
C PHE A 92 -10.78 -11.15 -5.35
N THR A 93 -10.03 -12.25 -5.48
CA THR A 93 -10.47 -13.43 -6.23
C THR A 93 -11.14 -14.50 -5.37
N GLN A 94 -11.27 -14.27 -4.06
CA GLN A 94 -11.92 -15.25 -3.20
C GLN A 94 -13.42 -15.31 -3.48
N VAL A 95 -13.82 -16.32 -4.25
CA VAL A 95 -15.22 -16.69 -4.44
C VAL A 95 -15.76 -17.22 -3.12
N TRP A 96 -16.80 -16.57 -2.60
CA TRP A 96 -17.58 -17.13 -1.49
C TRP A 96 -18.15 -18.45 -1.99
N GLY A 97 -17.69 -19.57 -1.44
CA GLY A 97 -18.30 -20.86 -1.67
C GLY A 97 -19.69 -20.86 -1.06
N TRP A 98 -20.68 -20.33 -1.78
CA TRP A 98 -22.08 -20.62 -1.55
C TRP A 98 -22.25 -22.12 -1.79
N ARG A 99 -22.16 -22.89 -0.70
CA ARG A 99 -22.77 -24.21 -0.64
C ARG A 99 -24.26 -23.96 -0.36
N GLY A 100 -25.00 -23.68 -1.43
CA GLY A 100 -26.43 -23.93 -1.46
C GLY A 100 -26.68 -25.43 -1.57
#